data_AF-A0ABD1GNG1-F1
#
_entry.id   AF-A0ABD1GNG1-F1
#
_cell.length_a   1.000
_cell.length_b   1.000
_cell.length_c   1.000
_cell.angle_alpha   90.00
_cell.angle_beta   90.00
_cell.angle_gamma   90.00
#
_symmetry.space_group_name_H-M   'P 1'
#
loop_
_entity.id
_entity.type
_entity.pdbx_description
1 polymer ?
#
loop_
_entity_poly.entity_id
_entity_poly.type
_entity_poly.pdbx_seq_one_letter_code
_entity_poly.pdbx_strand_id
1 'polypeptide(L)'
;MTGQATSISCPKPPPPLSTNSCISAPASQDNTPTSSVHLSPTVNLSREYYLAVQTSSYSEIRRKFYHDSSPLDQSVGHVDVFEEPQLLEHVLQPSRECLQEALSLIKPNSLTHLAATYFDHSEHSSRLYLLLYQRIRDTRLLYTPMHNLLDELPVDIHSDYYSLSPSQCDLAFNVFLQFDCAENPFLSPDSQSFTNTRQRLTQLRVELDHHLKKSQSRLHLIRHCSRGSVICLIAATVGVVMSAVAIATHALVALVACPICHAILPSNMTKKENIHLAQLDAAAKGAYVLRNDLDTIDRLVARLCAAVENDMLLIHLGLERGRDKYSIQEILKQLQRNRPNFVQQLVDLEEHLFLCFAAINRARLLLLQEIQMHQNPA
;
A
#
# COMPACT_ATOMS: atom_id res chain seq x y z
N MET A 1 32.86 -44.71 -2.54
CA MET A 1 31.61 -44.93 -3.32
C MET A 1 30.71 -43.74 -3.04
N THR A 2 30.17 -43.10 -4.07
CA THR A 2 29.41 -41.83 -3.98
C THR A 2 27.93 -42.06 -4.26
N GLY A 3 27.05 -41.72 -3.32
CA GLY A 3 25.61 -41.68 -3.53
C GLY A 3 25.16 -40.32 -4.05
N GLN A 4 24.33 -40.29 -5.10
CA GLN A 4 23.83 -39.05 -5.68
C GLN A 4 22.59 -38.54 -4.94
N ALA A 5 22.48 -37.22 -4.78
CA ALA A 5 21.22 -36.57 -4.44
C ALA A 5 20.49 -36.17 -5.72
N THR A 6 19.25 -36.63 -5.91
CA THR A 6 18.43 -36.29 -7.07
C THR A 6 17.69 -34.97 -6.88
N SER A 7 18.10 -33.93 -7.60
CA SER A 7 17.39 -32.65 -7.61
C SER A 7 16.07 -32.75 -8.39
N ILE A 8 14.95 -32.47 -7.74
CA ILE A 8 13.64 -32.36 -8.39
C ILE A 8 13.51 -30.96 -8.98
N SER A 9 13.21 -30.87 -10.28
CA SER A 9 13.00 -29.60 -10.99
C SER A 9 11.53 -29.18 -10.95
N CYS A 10 11.25 -27.96 -10.53
CA CYS A 10 9.88 -27.42 -10.54
C CYS A 10 9.37 -27.22 -12.00
N PRO A 11 8.10 -27.54 -12.28
CA PRO A 11 7.51 -27.30 -13.60
C PRO A 11 7.31 -25.80 -13.86
N LYS A 12 7.41 -25.42 -15.14
CA LYS A 12 7.27 -24.03 -15.60
C LYS A 12 5.78 -23.67 -15.79
N PRO A 13 5.28 -22.52 -15.32
CA PRO A 13 3.87 -22.16 -15.46
C PRO A 13 3.49 -21.88 -16.93
N PRO A 14 2.22 -22.11 -17.31
CA PRO A 14 1.73 -21.87 -18.67
C PRO A 14 1.59 -20.35 -18.97
N PRO A 15 1.63 -19.95 -20.26
CA PRO A 15 1.41 -18.57 -20.66
C PRO A 15 -0.06 -18.12 -20.46
N PRO A 16 -0.31 -16.82 -20.22
CA PRO A 16 -1.66 -16.30 -20.00
C PRO A 16 -2.55 -16.38 -21.25
N LEU A 17 -3.83 -16.69 -21.03
CA LEU A 17 -4.82 -16.87 -22.09
C LEU A 17 -5.18 -15.52 -22.75
N SER A 18 -5.09 -15.45 -24.08
CA SER A 18 -5.31 -14.19 -24.83
C SER A 18 -6.76 -14.03 -25.29
N THR A 19 -7.59 -13.36 -24.48
CA THR A 19 -9.00 -13.07 -24.80
C THR A 19 -9.16 -11.83 -25.69
N ASN A 20 -8.84 -11.95 -26.98
CA ASN A 20 -9.17 -10.93 -27.98
C ASN A 20 -10.61 -11.12 -28.50
N SER A 21 -11.53 -10.26 -28.09
CA SER A 21 -12.91 -10.22 -28.62
C SER A 21 -13.11 -9.09 -29.65
N CYS A 22 -13.09 -9.45 -30.93
CA CYS A 22 -13.66 -8.70 -32.06
C CYS A 22 -14.55 -9.70 -32.85
N ILE A 23 -15.48 -9.38 -33.73
CA ILE A 23 -15.90 -8.15 -34.48
C ILE A 23 -17.45 -8.30 -34.70
N SER A 24 -18.28 -7.38 -35.23
CA SER A 24 -18.09 -6.18 -36.08
C SER A 24 -19.20 -5.14 -35.84
N ALA A 25 -18.97 -3.90 -36.28
CA ALA A 25 -20.00 -2.98 -36.79
C ALA A 25 -19.40 -2.20 -37.99
N PRO A 26 -20.20 -1.74 -38.98
CA PRO A 26 -19.69 -1.46 -40.33
C PRO A 26 -19.03 -0.08 -40.51
N ALA A 27 -18.31 0.06 -41.62
CA ALA A 27 -17.53 1.25 -41.95
C ALA A 27 -18.38 2.44 -42.42
N SER A 28 -17.91 3.64 -42.09
CA SER A 28 -18.10 4.85 -42.90
C SER A 28 -16.73 5.48 -43.10
N GLN A 29 -16.37 5.80 -44.34
CA GLN A 29 -15.20 6.64 -44.60
C GLN A 29 -15.60 8.11 -44.39
N ASP A 30 -14.77 8.87 -43.69
CA ASP A 30 -14.56 10.27 -44.05
C ASP A 30 -13.17 10.74 -43.63
N ASN A 31 -12.63 11.77 -44.31
CA ASN A 31 -11.20 12.07 -44.31
C ASN A 31 -10.90 13.39 -43.58
N THR A 32 -10.34 13.31 -42.36
CA THR A 32 -9.88 14.47 -41.59
C THR A 32 -8.44 14.23 -41.08
N PRO A 33 -7.52 15.22 -41.08
CA PRO A 33 -6.09 14.97 -40.85
C PRO A 33 -5.72 14.40 -39.47
N THR A 34 -4.64 13.61 -39.45
CA THR A 34 -4.12 12.93 -38.27
C THR A 34 -3.59 13.89 -37.21
N SER A 35 -4.45 14.34 -36.30
CA SER A 35 -4.00 14.87 -35.01
C SER A 35 -3.37 13.72 -34.22
N SER A 36 -2.05 13.74 -34.06
CA SER A 36 -1.32 12.73 -33.31
C SER A 36 -1.57 12.88 -31.82
N VAL A 37 -2.72 12.36 -31.35
CA VAL A 37 -3.00 12.20 -29.91
C VAL A 37 -1.92 11.29 -29.35
N HIS A 38 -0.95 11.90 -28.67
CA HIS A 38 0.16 11.19 -28.06
C HIS A 38 -0.37 10.45 -26.83
N LEU A 39 -0.92 9.25 -27.07
CA LEU A 39 -1.44 8.36 -26.04
C LEU A 39 -0.36 8.13 -24.99
N SER A 40 -0.56 8.74 -23.81
CA SER A 40 0.26 8.45 -22.63
C SER A 40 0.28 6.94 -22.41
N PRO A 41 1.46 6.31 -22.24
CA PRO A 41 1.54 4.86 -22.13
C PRO A 41 0.68 4.40 -20.95
N THR A 42 -0.34 3.60 -21.25
CA THR A 42 -1.27 3.08 -20.23
C THR A 42 -0.47 2.20 -19.27
N VAL A 43 -0.28 2.68 -18.04
CA VAL A 43 0.49 1.97 -17.02
C VAL A 43 -0.18 0.63 -16.73
N ASN A 44 0.54 -0.47 -16.99
CA ASN A 44 0.05 -1.81 -16.70
C ASN A 44 0.14 -2.06 -15.19
N LEU A 45 -0.92 -1.67 -14.46
CA LEU A 45 -0.98 -1.76 -13.00
C LEU A 45 -0.68 -3.16 -12.47
N SER A 46 -1.11 -4.21 -13.17
CA SER A 46 -0.82 -5.61 -12.81
C SER A 46 0.68 -5.94 -12.89
N ARG A 47 1.40 -5.37 -13.87
CA ARG A 47 2.85 -5.48 -13.97
C ARG A 47 3.58 -4.69 -12.89
N GLU A 48 3.16 -3.46 -12.63
CA GLU A 48 3.77 -2.63 -11.59
C GLU A 48 3.56 -3.25 -10.19
N TYR A 49 2.37 -3.81 -9.91
CA TYR A 49 2.09 -4.56 -8.69
C TYR A 49 3.01 -5.78 -8.52
N TYR A 50 3.11 -6.61 -9.56
CA TYR A 50 4.00 -7.78 -9.58
C TYR A 50 5.47 -7.40 -9.33
N LEU A 51 5.94 -6.28 -9.89
CA LEU A 51 7.29 -5.76 -9.65
C LEU A 51 7.46 -5.19 -8.23
N ALA A 52 6.42 -4.58 -7.65
CA ALA A 52 6.46 -4.03 -6.29
C ALA A 52 6.59 -5.14 -5.23
N VAL A 53 5.83 -6.23 -5.37
CA VAL A 53 5.91 -7.44 -4.52
C VAL A 53 7.27 -8.15 -4.65
N GLN A 54 8.03 -7.92 -5.73
CA GLN A 54 9.39 -8.43 -5.91
C GLN A 54 10.50 -7.51 -5.37
N THR A 55 10.17 -6.38 -4.74
CA THR A 55 11.20 -5.48 -4.17
C THR A 55 11.88 -6.06 -2.92
N SER A 56 13.17 -5.74 -2.72
CA SER A 56 13.88 -6.15 -1.51
C SER A 56 13.19 -5.61 -0.25
N SER A 57 12.73 -4.35 -0.29
CA SER A 57 11.95 -3.68 0.75
C SER A 57 10.68 -4.46 1.15
N TYR A 58 9.90 -4.96 0.18
CA TYR A 58 8.76 -5.81 0.47
C TYR A 58 9.22 -7.12 1.15
N SER A 59 10.26 -7.77 0.62
CA SER A 59 10.78 -9.04 1.16
C SER A 59 11.34 -8.91 2.58
N GLU A 60 11.93 -7.76 2.91
CA GLU A 60 12.49 -7.44 4.23
C GLU A 60 11.39 -7.18 5.25
N ILE A 61 10.34 -6.44 4.87
CA ILE A 61 9.16 -6.21 5.71
C ILE A 61 8.44 -7.54 5.97
N ARG A 62 8.13 -8.29 4.90
CA ARG A 62 7.49 -9.61 4.99
C ARG A 62 8.26 -10.59 5.90
N ARG A 63 9.60 -10.52 5.90
CA ARG A 63 10.44 -11.34 6.79
C ARG A 63 10.25 -11.01 8.27
N LYS A 64 10.08 -9.73 8.65
CA LYS A 64 9.89 -9.31 10.05
C LYS A 64 8.61 -9.94 10.62
N PHE A 65 7.51 -9.83 9.88
CA PHE A 65 6.22 -10.43 10.24
C PHE A 65 6.24 -11.97 10.41
N TYR A 66 7.17 -12.67 9.74
CA TYR A 66 7.36 -14.12 9.87
C TYR A 66 8.51 -14.55 10.81
N HIS A 67 9.29 -13.61 11.36
CA HIS A 67 10.26 -13.92 12.42
C HIS A 67 9.60 -13.87 13.81
N ASP A 68 8.74 -12.87 14.04
CA ASP A 68 7.91 -12.74 15.25
C ASP A 68 6.69 -13.71 15.24
N SER A 69 6.77 -14.79 14.46
CA SER A 69 5.83 -15.92 14.48
C SER A 69 6.57 -17.27 14.39
N SER A 70 7.77 -17.33 14.98
CA SER A 70 8.55 -18.56 15.14
C SER A 70 7.78 -19.60 16.00
N PRO A 71 7.57 -20.85 15.53
CA PRO A 71 6.72 -21.84 16.20
C PRO A 71 7.46 -22.60 17.33
N LEU A 72 8.19 -21.87 18.18
CA LEU A 72 9.02 -22.42 19.25
C LEU A 72 8.67 -21.88 20.65
N ASP A 73 7.38 -21.71 20.93
CA ASP A 73 6.90 -21.89 22.30
C ASP A 73 5.59 -22.67 22.37
N GLN A 74 5.70 -24.00 22.52
CA GLN A 74 4.58 -24.88 22.87
C GLN A 74 4.43 -25.04 24.40
N SER A 75 4.84 -24.03 25.19
CA SER A 75 4.59 -23.98 26.63
C SER A 75 3.13 -23.57 26.92
N VAL A 76 2.34 -24.58 27.27
CA VAL A 76 0.99 -24.55 27.84
C VAL A 76 0.58 -23.20 28.48
N GLY A 77 -0.43 -22.56 27.90
CA GLY A 77 -1.37 -21.72 28.66
C GLY A 77 -1.14 -20.21 28.69
N HIS A 78 -0.18 -19.66 27.93
CA HIS A 78 -0.13 -18.21 27.72
C HIS A 78 -0.90 -17.82 26.45
N VAL A 79 -1.67 -16.72 26.51
CA VAL A 79 -2.20 -16.07 25.31
C VAL A 79 -1.01 -15.45 24.56
N ASP A 80 -0.97 -15.64 23.24
CA ASP A 80 0.04 -15.05 22.33
C ASP A 80 -0.21 -13.53 22.23
N VAL A 81 0.20 -12.79 23.26
CA VAL A 81 0.05 -11.33 23.33
C VAL A 81 1.03 -10.72 22.35
N PHE A 82 0.55 -10.51 21.12
CA PHE A 82 1.22 -9.76 20.07
C PHE A 82 1.68 -8.41 20.63
N GLU A 83 2.98 -8.26 20.84
CA GLU A 83 3.58 -7.03 21.36
C GLU A 83 3.65 -5.97 20.25
N GLU A 84 2.48 -5.39 19.94
CA GLU A 84 2.30 -4.36 18.92
C GLU A 84 3.39 -3.27 18.94
N PRO A 85 3.85 -2.74 20.09
CA PRO A 85 4.91 -1.74 20.12
C PRO A 85 6.23 -2.26 19.54
N GLN A 86 6.62 -3.50 19.85
CA GLN A 86 7.90 -4.07 19.43
C GLN A 86 7.92 -4.35 17.93
N LEU A 87 6.89 -5.01 17.39
CA LEU A 87 6.82 -5.27 15.94
C LEU A 87 6.67 -3.97 15.14
N LEU A 88 6.01 -2.94 15.70
CA LEU A 88 5.94 -1.60 15.09
C LEU A 88 7.33 -0.97 14.96
N GLU A 89 8.13 -0.99 16.03
CA GLU A 89 9.50 -0.47 16.06
C GLU A 89 10.42 -1.21 15.07
N HIS A 90 10.31 -2.54 15.02
CA HIS A 90 11.06 -3.35 14.07
C HIS A 90 10.64 -3.08 12.62
N VAL A 91 9.35 -3.01 12.31
CA VAL A 91 8.85 -2.83 10.94
C VAL A 91 9.09 -1.42 10.41
N LEU A 92 8.85 -0.37 11.21
CA LEU A 92 9.04 1.03 10.80
C LEU A 92 10.52 1.41 10.73
N GLN A 93 10.93 1.92 9.58
CA GLN A 93 12.31 2.32 9.31
C GLN A 93 12.37 3.64 8.52
N PRO A 94 13.06 4.68 9.01
CA PRO A 94 13.71 4.79 10.33
C PRO A 94 12.71 4.64 11.50
N SER A 95 13.20 4.16 12.65
CA SER A 95 12.38 3.98 13.87
C SER A 95 11.92 5.32 14.45
N ARG A 96 11.04 5.31 15.45
CA ARG A 96 10.53 6.54 16.08
C ARG A 96 11.63 7.29 16.82
N GLU A 97 12.50 6.55 17.48
CA GLU A 97 13.63 6.98 18.33
C GLU A 97 14.65 7.71 17.46
N CYS A 98 15.05 7.09 16.34
CA CYS A 98 15.94 7.66 15.34
C CYS A 98 15.39 8.99 14.76
N LEU A 99 14.08 9.07 14.54
CA LEU A 99 13.43 10.30 14.05
C LEU A 99 13.31 11.37 15.14
N GLN A 100 13.07 11.00 16.40
CA GLN A 100 13.05 11.93 17.53
C GLN A 100 14.45 12.50 17.81
N GLU A 101 15.48 11.66 17.83
CA GLU A 101 16.89 12.08 17.94
C GLU A 101 17.24 13.03 16.81
N ALA A 102 17.02 12.64 15.55
CA ALA A 102 17.30 13.48 14.39
C ALA A 102 16.55 14.82 14.44
N LEU A 103 15.27 14.84 14.82
CA LEU A 103 14.50 16.09 14.96
C LEU A 103 15.01 16.97 16.11
N SER A 104 15.57 16.40 17.17
CA SER A 104 16.13 17.16 18.30
C SER A 104 17.39 17.95 17.94
N LEU A 105 18.19 17.43 17.00
CA LEU A 105 19.43 18.03 16.49
C LEU A 105 19.17 19.10 15.41
N ILE A 106 17.91 19.32 15.02
CA ILE A 106 17.51 20.00 13.79
C ILE A 106 16.70 21.27 14.14
N LYS A 107 17.17 22.45 13.68
CA LYS A 107 16.51 23.73 13.98
C LYS A 107 15.07 23.76 13.42
N PRO A 108 14.02 23.98 14.25
CA PRO A 108 12.64 23.97 13.80
C PRO A 108 12.35 24.94 12.65
N ASN A 109 11.70 24.46 11.60
CA ASN A 109 11.24 25.24 10.46
C ASN A 109 9.97 24.61 9.83
N SER A 110 9.45 25.20 8.74
CA SER A 110 8.20 24.76 8.08
C SER A 110 8.28 23.39 7.40
N LEU A 111 9.48 22.93 7.04
CA LEU A 111 9.76 21.61 6.47
C LEU A 111 9.94 20.56 7.57
N THR A 112 10.63 20.89 8.67
CA THR A 112 10.84 19.94 9.77
C THR A 112 9.55 19.66 10.52
N HIS A 113 8.67 20.66 10.67
CA HIS A 113 7.30 20.44 11.14
C HIS A 113 6.51 19.54 10.18
N LEU A 114 6.63 19.72 8.86
CA LEU A 114 5.93 18.89 7.87
C LEU A 114 6.40 17.42 7.96
N ALA A 115 7.71 17.20 8.10
CA ALA A 115 8.30 15.88 8.30
C ALA A 115 7.83 15.25 9.62
N ALA A 116 7.91 15.97 10.75
CA ALA A 116 7.44 15.49 12.05
C ALA A 116 5.96 15.08 12.03
N THR A 117 5.08 15.88 11.40
CA THR A 117 3.67 15.50 11.24
C THR A 117 3.51 14.26 10.36
N TYR A 118 4.25 14.13 9.26
CA TYR A 118 4.21 12.90 8.45
C TYR A 118 4.68 11.67 9.22
N PHE A 119 5.74 11.80 10.04
CA PHE A 119 6.26 10.69 10.84
C PHE A 119 5.22 10.17 11.83
N ASP A 120 4.56 11.06 12.57
CA ASP A 120 3.47 10.75 13.50
C ASP A 120 2.27 10.08 12.80
N HIS A 121 1.79 10.65 11.70
CA HIS A 121 0.72 10.05 10.88
C HIS A 121 1.11 8.67 10.34
N SER A 122 2.35 8.49 9.89
CA SER A 122 2.84 7.21 9.37
C SER A 122 2.97 6.13 10.45
N GLU A 123 3.23 6.52 11.71
CA GLU A 123 3.20 5.62 12.86
C GLU A 123 1.76 5.21 13.21
N HIS A 124 0.82 6.16 13.25
CA HIS A 124 -0.61 5.88 13.45
C HIS A 124 -1.18 4.97 12.36
N SER A 125 -0.85 5.24 11.09
CA SER A 125 -1.20 4.40 9.93
C SER A 125 -0.72 2.96 10.11
N SER A 126 0.50 2.81 10.61
CA SER A 126 1.17 1.53 10.75
C SER A 126 0.54 0.64 11.82
N ARG A 127 0.07 1.21 12.93
CA ARG A 127 -0.70 0.46 13.95
C ARG A 127 -2.01 -0.09 13.40
N LEU A 128 -2.72 0.68 12.58
CA LEU A 128 -3.92 0.21 11.89
C LEU A 128 -3.62 -0.97 10.94
N TYR A 129 -2.45 -0.95 10.27
CA TYR A 129 -2.00 -2.07 9.45
C TYR A 129 -1.55 -3.29 10.27
N LEU A 130 -0.95 -3.12 11.46
CA LEU A 130 -0.66 -4.22 12.37
C LEU A 130 -1.94 -4.91 12.87
N LEU A 131 -2.96 -4.13 13.27
CA LEU A 131 -4.26 -4.67 13.66
C LEU A 131 -4.94 -5.46 12.51
N LEU A 132 -4.84 -4.97 11.27
CA LEU A 132 -5.34 -5.72 10.12
C LEU A 132 -4.55 -7.01 9.88
N TYR A 133 -3.22 -7.01 10.09
CA TYR A 133 -2.40 -8.22 10.01
C TYR A 133 -2.76 -9.24 11.11
N GLN A 134 -3.07 -8.80 12.34
CA GLN A 134 -3.64 -9.67 13.37
C GLN A 134 -4.94 -10.32 12.87
N ARG A 135 -5.89 -9.55 12.33
CA ARG A 135 -7.17 -10.12 11.83
C ARG A 135 -6.98 -11.11 10.69
N ILE A 136 -5.92 -10.98 9.89
CA ILE A 136 -5.53 -11.99 8.90
C ILE A 136 -5.01 -13.28 9.58
N ARG A 137 -4.16 -13.18 10.61
CA ARG A 137 -3.72 -14.33 11.43
C ARG A 137 -4.92 -15.02 12.09
N ASP A 138 -5.76 -14.27 12.79
CA ASP A 138 -6.97 -14.75 13.47
C ASP A 138 -7.89 -15.51 12.50
N THR A 139 -8.15 -14.92 11.33
CA THR A 139 -9.00 -15.53 10.29
C THR A 139 -8.39 -16.81 9.71
N ARG A 140 -7.06 -16.85 9.49
CA ARG A 140 -6.36 -18.06 9.04
C ARG A 140 -6.45 -19.18 10.08
N LEU A 141 -6.32 -18.86 11.37
CA LEU A 141 -6.49 -19.82 12.47
C LEU A 141 -7.92 -20.36 12.53
N LEU A 142 -8.92 -19.48 12.53
CA LEU A 142 -10.35 -19.84 12.53
C LEU A 142 -10.72 -20.80 11.39
N TYR A 143 -10.19 -20.57 10.18
CA TYR A 143 -10.47 -21.41 9.02
C TYR A 143 -9.60 -22.69 8.95
N THR A 144 -8.58 -22.84 9.79
CA THR A 144 -7.64 -23.98 9.71
C THR A 144 -8.34 -25.34 9.89
N PRO A 145 -9.23 -25.57 10.88
CA PRO A 145 -9.95 -26.85 11.01
C PRO A 145 -10.81 -27.19 9.79
N MET A 146 -11.50 -26.19 9.21
CA MET A 146 -12.28 -26.37 7.98
C MET A 146 -11.41 -26.65 6.76
N HIS A 147 -10.30 -25.93 6.61
CA HIS A 147 -9.38 -26.13 5.49
C HIS A 147 -8.72 -27.51 5.52
N ASN A 148 -8.28 -27.98 6.69
CA ASN A 148 -7.73 -29.32 6.86
C ASN A 148 -8.75 -30.40 6.47
N LEU A 149 -9.99 -30.28 6.95
CA LEU A 149 -11.11 -31.16 6.57
C LEU A 149 -11.35 -31.14 5.04
N LEU A 150 -11.33 -29.96 4.42
CA LEU A 150 -11.50 -29.80 2.98
C LEU A 150 -10.33 -30.34 2.14
N ASP A 151 -9.14 -30.51 2.72
CA ASP A 151 -7.97 -31.14 2.08
C ASP A 151 -7.97 -32.68 2.21
N GLU A 152 -8.66 -33.22 3.22
CA GLU A 152 -8.89 -34.67 3.37
C GLU A 152 -10.06 -35.21 2.52
N LEU A 153 -10.90 -34.33 1.97
CA LEU A 153 -12.05 -34.70 1.14
C LEU A 153 -11.65 -34.92 -0.33
N PRO A 154 -12.15 -35.99 -0.97
CA PRO A 154 -11.76 -36.32 -2.33
C PRO A 154 -12.37 -35.35 -3.35
N VAL A 155 -11.70 -35.20 -4.49
CA VAL A 155 -12.01 -34.23 -5.55
C VAL A 155 -13.41 -34.44 -6.17
N ASP A 156 -13.97 -35.64 -6.05
CA ASP A 156 -15.30 -35.99 -6.54
C ASP A 156 -16.45 -35.60 -5.59
N ILE A 157 -16.20 -34.94 -4.44
CA ILE A 157 -17.26 -34.50 -3.52
C ILE A 157 -18.36 -33.64 -4.17
N HIS A 158 -18.03 -32.91 -5.24
CA HIS A 158 -19.00 -32.15 -6.03
C HIS A 158 -19.98 -33.02 -6.83
N SER A 159 -19.64 -34.29 -7.10
CA SER A 159 -20.48 -35.29 -7.76
C SER A 159 -21.74 -35.60 -6.95
N ASP A 160 -22.85 -35.81 -7.64
CA ASP A 160 -24.12 -36.26 -7.03
C ASP A 160 -24.07 -37.74 -6.60
N TYR A 161 -23.05 -38.49 -7.04
CA TYR A 161 -22.79 -39.86 -6.64
C TYR A 161 -21.85 -39.98 -5.43
N TYR A 162 -21.09 -38.93 -5.09
CA TYR A 162 -20.27 -38.95 -3.88
C TYR A 162 -21.14 -38.75 -2.64
N SER A 163 -20.81 -39.47 -1.56
CA SER A 163 -21.63 -39.50 -0.36
C SER A 163 -20.77 -39.71 0.88
N LEU A 164 -20.66 -38.71 1.75
CA LEU A 164 -19.80 -38.72 2.95
C LEU A 164 -19.97 -39.99 3.80
N SER A 165 -18.87 -40.53 4.34
CA SER A 165 -18.94 -41.56 5.38
C SER A 165 -19.50 -40.98 6.70
N PRO A 166 -20.12 -41.80 7.58
CA PRO A 166 -20.65 -41.30 8.85
C PRO A 166 -19.60 -40.58 9.72
N SER A 167 -18.37 -41.10 9.76
CA SER A 167 -17.25 -40.48 10.47
C SER A 167 -16.82 -39.13 9.87
N GLN A 168 -16.90 -38.94 8.55
CA GLN A 168 -16.70 -37.63 7.93
C GLN A 168 -17.84 -36.66 8.25
N CYS A 169 -19.10 -37.13 8.33
CA CYS A 169 -20.22 -36.30 8.76
C CYS A 169 -20.07 -35.84 10.22
N ASP A 170 -19.70 -36.74 11.14
CA ASP A 170 -19.47 -36.38 12.54
C ASP A 170 -18.27 -35.44 12.71
N LEU A 171 -17.16 -35.67 11.98
CA LEU A 171 -16.02 -34.76 11.98
C LEU A 171 -16.39 -33.37 11.46
N ALA A 172 -17.09 -33.29 10.33
CA ALA A 172 -17.57 -32.03 9.75
C ALA A 172 -18.53 -31.29 10.70
N PHE A 173 -19.49 -31.99 11.31
CA PHE A 173 -20.42 -31.41 12.28
C PHE A 173 -19.69 -30.86 13.51
N ASN A 174 -18.67 -31.56 14.02
CA ASN A 174 -17.86 -31.08 15.14
C ASN A 174 -17.01 -29.85 14.78
N VAL A 175 -16.44 -29.80 13.57
CA VAL A 175 -15.72 -28.63 13.04
C VAL A 175 -16.67 -27.43 12.84
N PHE A 176 -17.88 -27.68 12.35
CA PHE A 176 -18.93 -26.67 12.21
C PHE A 176 -19.36 -26.10 13.56
N LEU A 177 -19.54 -26.92 14.59
CA LEU A 177 -19.82 -26.45 15.95
C LEU A 177 -18.70 -25.56 16.50
N GLN A 178 -17.42 -25.90 16.26
CA GLN A 178 -16.28 -25.07 16.66
C GLN A 178 -16.27 -23.70 15.96
N PHE A 179 -16.68 -23.66 14.69
CA PHE A 179 -16.72 -22.44 13.89
C PHE A 179 -17.93 -21.55 14.22
N ASP A 180 -19.11 -22.14 14.48
CA ASP A 180 -20.34 -21.46 14.91
C ASP A 180 -20.21 -20.85 16.31
N CYS A 181 -19.43 -21.48 17.19
CA CYS A 181 -19.08 -20.94 18.51
C CYS A 181 -18.00 -19.85 18.48
N ALA A 182 -17.40 -19.55 17.31
CA ALA A 182 -16.39 -18.52 17.18
C ALA A 182 -17.00 -17.19 16.70
N GLU A 183 -16.28 -16.09 16.93
CA GLU A 183 -16.65 -14.79 16.38
C GLU A 183 -15.89 -14.49 15.09
N ASN A 184 -16.51 -13.73 14.19
CA ASN A 184 -15.81 -13.18 13.02
C ASN A 184 -14.65 -12.27 13.49
N PRO A 185 -13.39 -12.57 13.16
CA PRO A 185 -12.25 -11.80 13.67
C PRO A 185 -12.23 -10.33 13.21
N PHE A 186 -12.92 -10.01 12.11
CA PHE A 186 -13.09 -8.63 11.67
C PHE A 186 -14.10 -7.85 12.55
N LEU A 187 -15.04 -8.53 13.24
CA LEU A 187 -16.16 -7.95 14.01
C LEU A 187 -16.03 -7.98 15.55
N SER A 188 -15.25 -8.93 16.09
CA SER A 188 -14.84 -9.17 17.51
C SER A 188 -15.26 -8.14 18.59
N PRO A 189 -15.70 -8.58 19.79
CA PRO A 189 -16.96 -8.18 20.45
C PRO A 189 -16.88 -6.86 21.22
N ASP A 190 -15.72 -6.19 21.18
CA ASP A 190 -15.62 -4.73 21.25
C ASP A 190 -16.35 -4.12 20.04
N SER A 191 -17.65 -4.42 19.83
CA SER A 191 -18.39 -4.45 18.53
C SER A 191 -18.36 -3.18 17.67
N GLN A 192 -17.82 -2.10 18.21
CA GLN A 192 -17.25 -1.03 17.40
C GLN A 192 -16.09 -1.51 16.51
N SER A 193 -15.41 -2.64 16.73
CA SER A 193 -14.05 -2.93 16.27
C SER A 193 -13.90 -2.92 14.74
N PHE A 194 -14.85 -3.52 14.01
CA PHE A 194 -14.91 -3.42 12.54
C PHE A 194 -15.19 -1.99 12.07
N THR A 195 -16.27 -1.41 12.60
CA THR A 195 -16.74 -0.06 12.27
C THR A 195 -15.67 0.98 12.55
N ASN A 196 -14.93 0.85 13.64
CA ASN A 196 -13.79 1.63 14.09
C ASN A 196 -12.56 1.36 13.23
N THR A 197 -12.31 0.13 12.76
CA THR A 197 -11.22 -0.15 11.82
C THR A 197 -11.48 0.48 10.45
N ARG A 198 -12.71 0.35 9.92
CA ARG A 198 -13.13 1.01 8.67
C ARG A 198 -13.27 2.53 8.81
N GLN A 199 -13.70 3.02 9.97
CA GLN A 199 -13.73 4.43 10.32
C GLN A 199 -12.31 4.98 10.43
N ARG A 200 -11.36 4.28 11.05
CA ARG A 200 -9.94 4.66 11.08
C ARG A 200 -9.31 4.64 9.69
N LEU A 201 -9.60 3.63 8.84
CA LEU A 201 -9.19 3.63 7.43
C LEU A 201 -9.77 4.84 6.68
N THR A 202 -11.04 5.19 6.94
CA THR A 202 -11.72 6.36 6.34
C THR A 202 -11.15 7.69 6.85
N GLN A 203 -10.90 7.81 8.15
CA GLN A 203 -10.28 8.98 8.80
C GLN A 203 -8.86 9.19 8.26
N LEU A 204 -8.03 8.13 8.26
CA LEU A 204 -6.69 8.14 7.71
C LEU A 204 -6.69 8.51 6.23
N ARG A 205 -7.63 7.99 5.42
CA ARG A 205 -7.81 8.41 4.03
C ARG A 205 -8.15 9.89 3.91
N VAL A 206 -9.07 10.42 4.71
CA VAL A 206 -9.47 11.84 4.69
C VAL A 206 -8.30 12.74 5.12
N GLU A 207 -7.53 12.32 6.11
CA GLU A 207 -6.34 13.00 6.62
C GLU A 207 -5.21 13.01 5.59
N LEU A 208 -4.93 11.87 4.95
CA LEU A 208 -4.00 11.78 3.82
C LEU A 208 -4.48 12.62 2.62
N ASP A 209 -5.77 12.60 2.26
CA ASP A 209 -6.32 13.46 1.21
C ASP A 209 -6.15 14.96 1.56
N HIS A 210 -6.27 15.37 2.82
CA HIS A 210 -5.98 16.74 3.27
C HIS A 210 -4.47 17.05 3.18
N HIS A 211 -3.62 16.17 3.72
CA HIS A 211 -2.18 16.38 3.78
C HIS A 211 -1.50 16.32 2.40
N LEU A 212 -1.99 15.49 1.48
CA LEU A 212 -1.59 15.48 0.07
C LEU A 212 -1.90 16.82 -0.61
N LYS A 213 -3.13 17.32 -0.51
CA LYS A 213 -3.52 18.62 -1.10
C LYS A 213 -2.72 19.79 -0.52
N LYS A 214 -2.46 19.76 0.79
CA LYS A 214 -1.65 20.73 1.54
C LYS A 214 -0.15 20.67 1.18
N SER A 215 0.38 19.49 0.88
CA SER A 215 1.75 19.30 0.40
C SER A 215 1.92 19.72 -1.06
N GLN A 216 1.02 19.26 -1.94
CA GLN A 216 1.03 19.60 -3.36
C GLN A 216 0.88 21.11 -3.61
N SER A 217 -0.04 21.79 -2.92
CA SER A 217 -0.19 23.25 -3.03
C SER A 217 1.08 24.02 -2.61
N ARG A 218 1.80 23.54 -1.57
CA ARG A 218 3.11 24.08 -1.17
C ARG A 218 4.21 23.80 -2.22
N LEU A 219 4.27 22.58 -2.76
CA LEU A 219 5.18 22.21 -3.86
C LEU A 219 4.94 23.09 -5.10
N HIS A 220 3.68 23.32 -5.47
CA HIS A 220 3.31 24.22 -6.56
C HIS A 220 3.74 25.66 -6.27
N LEU A 221 3.51 26.18 -5.05
CA LEU A 221 3.94 27.53 -4.66
C LEU A 221 5.45 27.71 -4.80
N ILE A 222 6.26 26.76 -4.31
CA ILE A 222 7.73 26.79 -4.43
C ILE A 222 8.15 26.82 -5.92
N ARG A 223 7.55 25.95 -6.75
CA ARG A 223 7.78 25.92 -8.21
C ARG A 223 7.36 27.22 -8.90
N HIS A 224 6.29 27.87 -8.45
CA HIS A 224 5.82 29.15 -8.99
C HIS A 224 6.72 30.33 -8.60
N CYS A 225 7.19 30.41 -7.35
CA CYS A 225 8.14 31.45 -6.92
C CYS A 225 9.45 31.38 -7.74
N SER A 226 10.01 30.19 -7.91
CA SER A 226 11.19 29.96 -8.76
C SER A 226 10.95 30.39 -10.21
N ARG A 227 9.91 29.87 -10.86
CA ARG A 227 9.63 30.17 -12.29
C ARG A 227 9.23 31.63 -12.53
N GLY A 228 8.52 32.26 -11.60
CA GLY A 228 8.14 33.66 -11.67
C GLY A 228 9.34 34.61 -11.59
N SER A 229 10.33 34.28 -10.75
CA SER A 229 11.59 35.03 -10.70
C SER A 229 12.34 35.00 -12.04
N VAL A 230 12.46 33.82 -12.66
CA VAL A 230 13.12 33.66 -13.97
C VAL A 230 12.40 34.46 -15.07
N ILE A 231 11.07 34.42 -15.14
CA ILE A 231 10.29 35.17 -16.14
C ILE A 231 10.46 36.69 -15.94
N CYS A 232 10.45 37.15 -14.68
CA CYS A 232 10.68 38.56 -14.35
C CYS A 232 12.09 39.03 -14.76
N LEU A 233 13.12 38.22 -14.51
CA LEU A 233 14.50 38.51 -14.92
C LEU A 233 14.67 38.57 -16.45
N ILE A 234 14.00 37.69 -17.20
CA ILE A 234 14.00 37.75 -18.67
C ILE A 234 13.32 39.04 -19.17
N ALA A 235 12.16 39.40 -18.61
CA ALA A 235 11.47 40.65 -18.97
C ALA A 235 12.31 41.89 -18.62
N ALA A 236 12.96 41.91 -17.45
CA ALA A 236 13.81 43.01 -17.01
C ALA A 236 15.08 43.16 -17.87
N THR A 237 15.77 42.06 -18.18
CA THR A 237 16.98 42.09 -19.02
C THR A 237 16.68 42.51 -20.46
N VAL A 238 15.59 42.01 -21.06
CA VAL A 238 15.12 42.49 -22.38
C VAL A 238 14.75 43.97 -22.32
N GLY A 239 14.04 44.41 -21.27
CA GLY A 239 13.69 45.82 -21.06
C GLY A 239 14.92 46.73 -20.99
N VAL A 240 15.92 46.36 -20.19
CA VAL A 240 17.19 47.12 -20.05
C VAL A 240 17.95 47.20 -21.37
N VAL A 241 18.04 46.10 -22.13
CA VAL A 241 18.70 46.11 -23.46
C VAL A 241 17.98 47.02 -24.44
N MET A 242 16.65 46.95 -24.52
CA MET A 242 15.85 47.81 -25.40
C MET A 242 15.96 49.29 -25.02
N SER A 243 15.95 49.62 -23.72
CA SER A 243 16.17 50.98 -23.23
C SER A 243 17.58 51.48 -23.53
N ALA A 244 18.61 50.65 -23.33
CA ALA A 244 19.99 51.01 -23.62
C ALA A 244 20.22 51.31 -25.11
N VAL A 245 19.63 50.53 -26.02
CA VAL A 245 19.67 50.79 -27.46
C VAL A 245 19.00 52.12 -27.81
N ALA A 246 17.80 52.40 -27.27
CA ALA A 246 17.07 53.64 -27.54
C ALA A 246 17.78 54.90 -26.99
N ILE A 247 18.51 54.78 -25.88
CA ILE A 247 19.32 55.86 -25.31
C ILE A 247 20.61 56.06 -26.13
N ALA A 248 21.28 54.97 -26.52
CA ALA A 248 22.49 55.01 -27.34
C ALA A 248 22.26 55.64 -28.73
N THR A 249 21.04 55.56 -29.28
CA THR A 249 20.68 56.27 -30.52
C THR A 249 20.53 57.79 -30.38
N HIS A 250 20.53 58.35 -29.16
CA HIS A 250 20.32 59.79 -28.94
C HIS A 250 21.34 60.50 -28.03
N ALA A 251 22.22 59.79 -27.32
CA ALA A 251 23.20 60.42 -26.43
C ALA A 251 24.61 59.81 -26.55
N LEU A 252 25.52 60.59 -27.15
CA LEU A 252 26.96 60.36 -27.05
C LEU A 252 27.50 61.26 -25.92
N VAL A 253 27.50 60.78 -24.66
CA VAL A 253 28.39 61.25 -23.56
C VAL A 253 28.22 60.39 -22.30
N ALA A 254 29.35 60.14 -21.63
CA ALA A 254 29.58 59.62 -20.28
C ALA A 254 28.42 58.98 -19.46
N LEU A 255 28.62 57.71 -19.09
CA LEU A 255 28.19 57.20 -17.79
C LEU A 255 29.36 56.47 -17.12
N VAL A 256 30.03 57.16 -16.19
CA VAL A 256 31.18 56.65 -15.43
C VAL A 256 30.66 56.02 -14.13
N ALA A 257 31.16 54.82 -13.82
CA ALA A 257 31.17 54.15 -12.51
C ALA A 257 29.85 54.10 -11.69
N CYS A 258 29.17 52.95 -11.75
CA CYS A 258 28.34 52.45 -10.63
C CYS A 258 28.34 50.89 -10.59
N PRO A 259 29.17 50.25 -9.74
CA PRO A 259 29.14 48.81 -9.52
C PRO A 259 28.07 48.41 -8.49
N ILE A 260 26.79 48.63 -8.84
CA ILE A 260 25.63 48.51 -7.94
C ILE A 260 24.49 47.83 -8.74
N CYS A 261 23.97 46.63 -8.41
CA CYS A 261 24.27 45.69 -7.32
C CYS A 261 24.58 44.29 -7.89
N HIS A 262 25.46 43.53 -7.23
CA HIS A 262 25.47 42.05 -7.28
C HIS A 262 24.88 41.43 -5.99
N ALA A 263 24.47 42.25 -5.03
CA ALA A 263 23.71 41.82 -3.85
C ALA A 263 22.23 41.63 -4.19
N ILE A 264 21.57 40.71 -3.46
CA ILE A 264 20.15 40.34 -3.62
C ILE A 264 19.84 39.63 -4.95
N LEU A 265 20.41 38.43 -5.13
CA LEU A 265 19.99 37.52 -6.19
C LEU A 265 19.93 36.06 -5.67
N PRO A 266 18.73 35.46 -5.51
CA PRO A 266 18.60 34.00 -5.45
C PRO A 266 18.82 33.45 -6.86
N SER A 267 20.08 33.47 -7.32
CA SER A 267 20.43 33.06 -8.68
C SER A 267 20.28 31.55 -8.82
N ASN A 268 19.70 31.10 -9.94
CA ASN A 268 19.86 29.75 -10.49
C ASN A 268 19.59 28.61 -9.48
N MET A 269 18.35 28.10 -9.43
CA MET A 269 18.00 26.92 -8.62
C MET A 269 19.10 25.87 -8.67
N THR A 270 19.78 25.67 -7.55
CA THR A 270 21.00 24.87 -7.53
C THR A 270 20.71 23.41 -7.87
N LYS A 271 21.73 22.63 -8.26
CA LYS A 271 21.55 21.17 -8.40
C LYS A 271 21.02 20.55 -7.10
N LYS A 272 21.41 21.09 -5.94
CA LYS A 272 20.92 20.73 -4.61
C LYS A 272 19.41 21.01 -4.47
N GLU A 273 18.92 22.21 -4.77
CA GLU A 273 17.48 22.54 -4.70
C GLU A 273 16.60 21.74 -5.67
N ASN A 274 17.11 21.41 -6.86
CA ASN A 274 16.38 20.56 -7.81
C ASN A 274 16.28 19.10 -7.30
N ILE A 275 17.32 18.60 -6.62
CA ILE A 275 17.26 17.31 -5.91
C ILE A 275 16.25 17.37 -4.77
N HIS A 276 16.22 18.46 -3.97
CA HIS A 276 15.23 18.63 -2.90
C HIS A 276 13.78 18.60 -3.44
N LEU A 277 13.51 19.36 -4.52
CA LEU A 277 12.18 19.32 -5.18
C LEU A 277 11.83 17.93 -5.73
N ALA A 278 12.81 17.10 -6.09
CA ALA A 278 12.58 15.73 -6.54
C ALA A 278 12.33 14.77 -5.36
N GLN A 279 13.01 14.94 -4.22
CA GLN A 279 12.78 14.16 -3.01
C GLN A 279 11.40 14.45 -2.40
N LEU A 280 11.00 15.72 -2.32
CA LEU A 280 9.67 16.10 -1.83
C LEU A 280 8.53 15.69 -2.79
N ASP A 281 8.77 15.70 -4.11
CA ASP A 281 7.84 15.16 -5.13
C ASP A 281 7.72 13.63 -5.05
N ALA A 282 8.82 12.93 -4.78
CA ALA A 282 8.83 11.49 -4.53
C ALA A 282 8.10 11.11 -3.23
N ALA A 283 8.26 11.88 -2.15
CA ALA A 283 7.50 11.69 -0.91
C ALA A 283 5.99 11.93 -1.12
N ALA A 284 5.61 12.98 -1.87
CA ALA A 284 4.21 13.24 -2.24
C ALA A 284 3.61 12.12 -3.11
N LYS A 285 4.41 11.52 -4.01
CA LYS A 285 4.02 10.33 -4.78
C LYS A 285 3.86 9.09 -3.91
N GLY A 286 4.75 8.87 -2.94
CA GLY A 286 4.64 7.76 -1.98
C GLY A 286 3.35 7.83 -1.15
N ALA A 287 2.99 9.02 -0.66
CA ALA A 287 1.71 9.23 0.03
C ALA A 287 0.47 9.10 -0.89
N TYR A 288 0.60 9.35 -2.20
CA TYR A 288 -0.47 9.09 -3.17
C TYR A 288 -0.64 7.59 -3.47
N VAL A 289 0.44 6.81 -3.49
CA VAL A 289 0.38 5.33 -3.58
C VAL A 289 -0.34 4.77 -2.34
N LEU A 290 0.11 5.14 -1.14
CA LEU A 290 -0.51 4.75 0.14
C LEU A 290 -2.03 5.03 0.20
N ARG A 291 -2.47 6.14 -0.40
CA ARG A 291 -3.89 6.53 -0.52
C ARG A 291 -4.69 5.56 -1.41
N ASN A 292 -4.12 5.08 -2.51
CA ASN A 292 -4.78 4.11 -3.40
C ASN A 292 -4.72 2.68 -2.85
N ASP A 293 -3.66 2.35 -2.10
CA ASP A 293 -3.58 1.09 -1.36
C ASP A 293 -4.66 1.02 -0.26
N LEU A 294 -4.93 2.13 0.45
CA LEU A 294 -6.03 2.25 1.41
C LEU A 294 -7.43 2.01 0.79
N ASP A 295 -7.69 2.57 -0.39
CA ASP A 295 -8.94 2.31 -1.14
C ASP A 295 -9.08 0.82 -1.52
N THR A 296 -7.96 0.10 -1.68
CA THR A 296 -7.93 -1.34 -1.95
C THR A 296 -8.08 -2.18 -0.67
N ILE A 297 -7.43 -1.76 0.42
CA ILE A 297 -7.49 -2.39 1.74
C ILE A 297 -8.92 -2.36 2.31
N ASP A 298 -9.61 -1.21 2.32
CA ASP A 298 -11.00 -1.15 2.84
C ASP A 298 -11.93 -2.08 2.06
N ARG A 299 -11.77 -2.17 0.73
CA ARG A 299 -12.54 -3.07 -0.13
C ARG A 299 -12.23 -4.55 0.13
N LEU A 300 -10.98 -4.91 0.39
CA LEU A 300 -10.59 -6.28 0.73
C LEU A 300 -11.10 -6.67 2.13
N VAL A 301 -10.94 -5.80 3.12
CA VAL A 301 -11.44 -5.96 4.50
C VAL A 301 -12.97 -6.11 4.51
N ALA A 302 -13.69 -5.27 3.76
CA ALA A 302 -15.15 -5.36 3.64
C ALA A 302 -15.61 -6.68 3.00
N ARG A 303 -14.94 -7.15 1.94
CA ARG A 303 -15.26 -8.43 1.30
C ARG A 303 -14.90 -9.64 2.16
N LEU A 304 -13.81 -9.57 2.93
CA LEU A 304 -13.40 -10.65 3.84
C LEU A 304 -14.36 -10.76 5.03
N CYS A 305 -14.73 -9.64 5.65
CA CYS A 305 -15.73 -9.61 6.72
C CYS A 305 -17.05 -10.26 6.27
N ALA A 306 -17.60 -9.80 5.15
CA ALA A 306 -18.84 -10.34 4.60
C ALA A 306 -18.73 -11.81 4.17
N ALA A 307 -17.56 -12.28 3.73
CA ALA A 307 -17.35 -13.70 3.47
C ALA A 307 -17.42 -14.53 4.76
N VAL A 308 -16.79 -14.07 5.84
CA VAL A 308 -16.86 -14.74 7.15
C VAL A 308 -18.28 -14.71 7.72
N GLU A 309 -19.01 -13.59 7.63
CA GLU A 309 -20.42 -13.51 8.04
C GLU A 309 -21.31 -14.50 7.26
N ASN A 310 -21.12 -14.62 5.94
CA ASN A 310 -21.88 -15.54 5.10
C ASN A 310 -21.56 -17.00 5.40
N ASP A 311 -20.28 -17.37 5.55
CA ASP A 311 -19.88 -18.74 5.84
C ASP A 311 -20.29 -19.16 7.27
N MET A 312 -20.28 -18.24 8.26
CA MET A 312 -20.86 -18.45 9.58
C MET A 312 -22.37 -18.71 9.50
N LEU A 313 -23.13 -17.85 8.80
CA LEU A 313 -24.58 -18.01 8.64
C LEU A 313 -24.95 -19.31 7.90
N LEU A 314 -24.18 -19.69 6.87
CA LEU A 314 -24.33 -20.94 6.13
C LEU A 314 -24.15 -22.15 7.04
N ILE A 315 -23.14 -22.12 7.91
CA ILE A 315 -22.86 -23.18 8.89
C ILE A 315 -23.98 -23.25 9.93
N HIS A 316 -24.40 -22.11 10.50
CA HIS A 316 -25.47 -22.03 11.50
C HIS A 316 -26.79 -22.68 11.01
N LEU A 317 -27.24 -22.29 9.80
CA LEU A 317 -28.46 -22.81 9.17
C LEU A 317 -28.37 -24.30 8.79
N GLY A 318 -27.16 -24.87 8.74
CA GLY A 318 -26.96 -26.32 8.63
C GLY A 318 -26.97 -27.04 9.98
N LEU A 319 -26.37 -26.43 11.01
CA LEU A 319 -26.38 -26.97 12.37
C LEU A 319 -27.79 -27.06 12.95
N GLU A 320 -28.70 -26.14 12.59
CA GLU A 320 -30.14 -26.24 12.90
C GLU A 320 -30.79 -27.55 12.40
N ARG A 321 -30.24 -28.14 11.32
CA ARG A 321 -30.70 -29.42 10.75
C ARG A 321 -30.02 -30.63 11.40
N GLY A 322 -29.17 -30.41 12.39
CA GLY A 322 -28.41 -31.43 13.09
C GLY A 322 -27.45 -32.19 12.15
N ARG A 323 -27.33 -33.50 12.35
CA ARG A 323 -26.45 -34.38 11.56
C ARG A 323 -27.06 -34.78 10.21
N ASP A 324 -27.83 -33.90 9.55
CA ASP A 324 -28.29 -34.19 8.19
C ASP A 324 -27.10 -34.21 7.22
N LYS A 325 -26.84 -35.41 6.68
CA LYS A 325 -25.73 -35.68 5.78
C LYS A 325 -25.78 -34.82 4.50
N TYR A 326 -26.96 -34.55 3.96
CA TYR A 326 -27.08 -33.75 2.74
C TYR A 326 -26.72 -32.27 3.00
N SER A 327 -27.23 -31.70 4.10
CA SER A 327 -26.91 -30.33 4.50
C SER A 327 -25.44 -30.17 4.87
N ILE A 328 -24.83 -31.12 5.58
CA ILE A 328 -23.38 -31.12 5.84
C ILE A 328 -22.58 -31.17 4.53
N GLN A 329 -22.94 -32.06 3.60
CA GLN A 329 -22.23 -32.18 2.32
C GLN A 329 -22.38 -30.93 1.45
N GLU A 330 -23.53 -30.27 1.46
CA GLU A 330 -23.76 -29.04 0.70
C GLU A 330 -22.97 -27.85 1.26
N ILE A 331 -22.87 -27.71 2.59
CA ILE A 331 -21.98 -26.70 3.21
C ILE A 331 -20.53 -26.93 2.77
N LEU A 332 -20.03 -28.17 2.83
CA LEU A 332 -18.68 -28.50 2.39
C LEU A 332 -18.47 -28.19 0.90
N LYS A 333 -19.44 -28.54 0.03
CA LYS A 333 -19.40 -28.16 -1.41
C LYS A 333 -19.28 -26.65 -1.60
N GLN A 334 -20.01 -25.84 -0.83
CA GLN A 334 -20.00 -24.38 -0.96
C GLN A 334 -18.73 -23.75 -0.39
N LEU A 335 -18.29 -24.15 0.80
CA LEU A 335 -17.02 -23.68 1.40
C LEU A 335 -15.83 -24.01 0.49
N GLN A 336 -15.77 -25.23 -0.05
CA GLN A 336 -14.70 -25.65 -0.97
C GLN A 336 -14.69 -24.82 -2.27
N ARG A 337 -15.87 -24.48 -2.81
CA ARG A 337 -16.00 -23.61 -3.99
C ARG A 337 -15.55 -22.17 -3.70
N ASN A 338 -15.82 -21.65 -2.50
CA ASN A 338 -15.48 -20.29 -2.09
C ASN A 338 -14.00 -20.14 -1.69
N ARG A 339 -13.41 -21.19 -1.09
CA ARG A 339 -12.06 -21.23 -0.49
C ARG A 339 -10.94 -20.63 -1.37
N PRO A 340 -10.83 -20.91 -2.69
CA PRO A 340 -9.77 -20.32 -3.52
C PRO A 340 -9.84 -18.79 -3.60
N ASN A 341 -11.04 -18.19 -3.65
CA ASN A 341 -11.16 -16.73 -3.68
C ASN A 341 -10.92 -16.12 -2.29
N PHE A 342 -11.41 -16.77 -1.24
CA PHE A 342 -11.22 -16.33 0.15
C PHE A 342 -9.74 -16.34 0.56
N VAL A 343 -9.02 -17.44 0.26
CA VAL A 343 -7.58 -17.54 0.52
C VAL A 343 -6.80 -16.52 -0.31
N GLN A 344 -7.14 -16.31 -1.58
CA GLN A 344 -6.50 -15.26 -2.39
C GLN A 344 -6.75 -13.87 -1.81
N GLN A 345 -7.96 -13.55 -1.33
CA GLN A 345 -8.23 -12.25 -0.68
C GLN A 345 -7.42 -12.03 0.60
N LEU A 346 -7.16 -13.07 1.39
CA LEU A 346 -6.29 -13.00 2.58
C LEU A 346 -4.82 -12.79 2.20
N VAL A 347 -4.38 -13.32 1.06
CA VAL A 347 -3.04 -13.04 0.50
C VAL A 347 -3.00 -11.62 -0.06
N ASP A 348 -3.94 -11.22 -0.92
CA ASP A 348 -4.06 -9.87 -1.49
C ASP A 348 -3.97 -8.81 -0.39
N LEU A 349 -4.71 -8.98 0.72
CA LEU A 349 -4.70 -8.03 1.83
C LEU A 349 -3.33 -7.98 2.53
N GLU A 350 -2.74 -9.13 2.85
CA GLU A 350 -1.39 -9.23 3.44
C GLU A 350 -0.33 -8.56 2.55
N GLU A 351 -0.37 -8.78 1.24
CA GLU A 351 0.55 -8.16 0.29
C GLU A 351 0.39 -6.63 0.24
N HIS A 352 -0.85 -6.11 0.21
CA HIS A 352 -1.08 -4.66 0.25
C HIS A 352 -0.64 -4.02 1.57
N LEU A 353 -0.79 -4.70 2.72
CA LEU A 353 -0.26 -4.19 4.00
C LEU A 353 1.27 -4.06 3.94
N PHE A 354 1.99 -5.08 3.43
CA PHE A 354 3.45 -5.00 3.30
C PHE A 354 3.92 -3.94 2.28
N LEU A 355 3.16 -3.71 1.21
CA LEU A 355 3.40 -2.61 0.27
C LEU A 355 3.20 -1.23 0.93
N CYS A 356 2.16 -1.05 1.74
CA CYS A 356 1.95 0.17 2.54
C CYS A 356 3.14 0.46 3.47
N PHE A 357 3.63 -0.55 4.21
CA PHE A 357 4.83 -0.41 5.04
C PHE A 357 6.08 -0.05 4.22
N ALA A 358 6.24 -0.61 3.02
CA ALA A 358 7.37 -0.29 2.14
C ALA A 358 7.31 1.15 1.62
N ALA A 359 6.13 1.63 1.24
CA ALA A 359 5.89 3.01 0.84
C ALA A 359 6.13 4.00 2.00
N ILE A 360 5.64 3.68 3.20
CA ILE A 360 5.85 4.45 4.43
C ILE A 360 7.35 4.55 4.77
N ASN A 361 8.06 3.44 4.84
CA ASN A 361 9.48 3.43 5.19
C ASN A 361 10.33 4.22 4.19
N ARG A 362 10.04 4.06 2.88
CA ARG A 362 10.68 4.86 1.83
C ARG A 362 10.42 6.35 1.98
N ALA A 363 9.20 6.75 2.32
CA ALA A 363 8.85 8.15 2.53
C ALA A 363 9.45 8.73 3.83
N ARG A 364 9.45 7.97 4.93
CA ARG A 364 10.13 8.34 6.19
C ARG A 364 11.63 8.59 5.96
N LEU A 365 12.30 7.69 5.24
CA LEU A 365 13.73 7.80 4.89
C LEU A 365 14.02 9.03 4.01
N LEU A 366 13.23 9.25 2.95
CA LEU A 366 13.42 10.41 2.06
C LEU A 366 13.22 11.74 2.79
N LEU A 367 12.21 11.84 3.66
CA LEU A 367 11.96 13.04 4.45
C LEU A 367 13.04 13.26 5.52
N LEU A 368 13.60 12.20 6.12
CA LEU A 368 14.74 12.31 7.04
C LEU A 368 15.99 12.89 6.34
N GLN A 369 16.31 12.37 5.15
CA GLN A 369 17.44 12.86 4.34
C GLN A 369 17.26 14.33 3.97
N GLU A 370 16.05 14.73 3.55
CA GLU A 370 15.71 16.10 3.18
C GLU A 370 15.87 17.09 4.36
N ILE A 371 15.38 16.76 5.56
CA ILE A 371 15.55 17.65 6.74
C ILE A 371 17.00 17.77 7.20
N GLN A 372 17.81 16.71 7.06
CA GLN A 372 19.24 16.75 7.38
C GLN A 372 20.03 17.61 6.37
N MET A 373 19.74 17.45 5.06
CA MET A 373 20.38 18.24 3.98
C MET A 373 20.09 19.74 4.05
N HIS A 374 18.97 20.13 4.67
CA HIS A 374 18.57 21.52 4.91
C HIS A 374 19.28 22.19 6.11
N GLN A 375 19.89 21.42 7.02
CA GLN A 375 20.47 21.95 8.26
C GLN A 375 21.99 22.14 8.19
N ASN A 376 22.64 21.41 7.29
CA ASN A 376 24.03 21.64 6.88
C ASN A 376 24.07 22.34 5.50
N PRO A 377 23.99 23.69 5.45
CA PRO A 377 24.44 24.44 4.28
C PRO A 377 25.97 24.33 4.21
N ALA A 378 26.45 23.63 3.19
CA ALA A 378 27.86 23.60 2.78
C ALA A 378 28.17 24.78 1.84
#